data_AF-A0A952TJL8-F1
#
_entry.id   AF-A0A952TJL8-F1
#
_cell.length_a   1.000
_cell.length_b   1.000
_cell.length_c   1.000
_cell.angle_alpha   90.00
_cell.angle_beta   90.00
_cell.angle_gamma   90.00
#
_symmetry.space_group_name_H-M   'P 1'
#
loop_
_entity.id
_entity.type
_entity.pdbx_description
1 polymer ?
#
loop_
_entity_poly.entity_id
_entity_poly.type
_entity_poly.pdbx_seq_one_letter_code
_entity_poly.pdbx_strand_id
1 'polypeptide(L)'
;MFRTVVLLSLLAVNAASAAPSLDARIRSALGYLQSQQSNGTDGVHERGQWPAQVTSTLPSAIGVGQNNVPFDEPTAFNAASISGILAEAYQVDPRYSSIPSIIKKTKAGFANYRTDSVFHFYPPKEYQGHQVRGPRFMYLKPRWYGFTNTPPDADTTSVSYLLMAYDRAIEKGTSPLRSGFEIPNDTVVEYESARDVGRNPHIYNVMHGNGFTGAFLTWLYDEKNPEMPRYYFAPPDQGARIPFNKNDVDCVVNANVLKMLTATNRTNTRGYAETCNYLNDVAARDGYYRCGMYYPSRYALPYAMASAIKLGVSCLKPSQNLIVDQLLARQRPDGSWKNHWRARPDYIQSTAWALNALLLLGDAQNPQHREAAQKGLNFLMASAQKDNKGQLYWNGEVFYAAIFIARYPVVWRSSAYTTATIVKAMTLANKKWNLR
;
A
#
# COMPACT_ATOMS: atom_id res chain seq x y z
N MET A 1 59.55 -56.74 -2.60
CA MET A 1 58.90 -55.48 -3.04
C MET A 1 57.39 -55.61 -2.84
N PHE A 2 56.88 -55.20 -1.68
CA PHE A 2 55.44 -55.05 -1.46
C PHE A 2 55.15 -53.55 -1.36
N ARG A 3 54.40 -53.01 -2.32
CA ARG A 3 53.94 -51.61 -2.29
C ARG A 3 52.55 -51.58 -1.67
N THR A 4 52.48 -51.16 -0.41
CA THR A 4 51.25 -50.82 0.28
C THR A 4 50.73 -49.49 -0.29
N VAL A 5 49.60 -49.53 -1.00
CA VAL A 5 48.88 -48.33 -1.43
C VAL A 5 47.95 -47.92 -0.29
N VAL A 6 48.28 -46.82 0.37
CA VAL A 6 47.42 -46.18 1.37
C VAL A 6 46.38 -45.33 0.63
N LEU A 7 45.13 -45.78 0.59
CA LEU A 7 44.00 -44.97 0.16
C LEU A 7 43.60 -44.02 1.30
N LEU A 8 43.94 -42.74 1.16
CA LEU A 8 43.40 -41.67 2.01
C LEU A 8 42.00 -41.29 1.50
N SER A 9 40.97 -41.69 2.22
CA SER A 9 39.59 -41.28 1.98
C SER A 9 39.38 -39.88 2.59
N LEU A 10 39.38 -38.85 1.74
CA LEU A 10 38.94 -37.50 2.12
C LEU A 10 37.41 -37.49 2.27
N LEU A 11 36.93 -37.65 3.51
CA LEU A 11 35.55 -37.36 3.89
C LEU A 11 35.34 -35.84 3.83
N ALA A 12 34.89 -35.35 2.66
CA ALA A 12 34.34 -34.01 2.54
C ALA A 12 33.02 -33.94 3.31
N VAL A 13 33.07 -33.44 4.55
CA VAL A 13 31.88 -33.07 5.32
C VAL A 13 31.27 -31.85 4.62
N ASN A 14 30.35 -32.10 3.69
CA ASN A 14 29.43 -31.08 3.19
C ASN A 14 28.51 -30.67 4.34
N ALA A 15 28.95 -29.72 5.17
CA ALA A 15 28.07 -28.98 6.05
C ALA A 15 27.17 -28.08 5.19
N ALA A 16 26.14 -28.68 4.58
CA ALA A 16 25.05 -27.93 3.98
C ALA A 16 24.37 -27.16 5.11
N SER A 17 24.73 -25.89 5.29
CA SER A 17 24.07 -25.01 6.24
C SER A 17 22.58 -25.00 5.89
N ALA A 18 21.75 -25.60 6.75
CA ALA A 18 20.30 -25.62 6.55
C ALA A 18 19.82 -24.18 6.32
N ALA A 19 19.03 -23.97 5.26
CA ALA A 19 18.49 -22.65 4.96
C ALA A 19 17.74 -22.11 6.19
N PRO A 20 17.91 -20.82 6.56
CA PRO A 20 17.20 -20.25 7.69
C PRO A 20 15.69 -20.41 7.53
N SER A 21 15.01 -20.80 8.61
CA SER A 21 13.55 -20.92 8.64
C SER A 21 12.87 -19.58 8.32
N LEU A 22 11.64 -19.64 7.83
CA LEU A 22 10.83 -18.43 7.61
C LEU A 22 10.72 -17.56 8.87
N ASP A 23 10.67 -18.17 10.07
CA ASP A 23 10.61 -17.42 11.34
C ASP A 23 11.86 -16.55 11.56
N ALA A 24 13.05 -17.11 11.32
CA ALA A 24 14.30 -16.37 11.41
C ALA A 24 14.35 -15.23 10.39
N ARG A 25 13.85 -15.48 9.17
CA ARG A 25 13.80 -14.46 8.10
C ARG A 25 12.81 -13.34 8.43
N ILE A 26 11.63 -13.66 8.97
CA ILE A 26 10.64 -12.69 9.42
C ILE A 26 11.23 -11.81 10.52
N ARG A 27 11.88 -12.39 11.54
CA ARG A 27 12.52 -11.62 12.62
C ARG A 27 13.62 -10.71 12.10
N SER A 28 14.43 -11.18 11.17
CA SER A 28 15.47 -10.39 10.53
C SER A 28 14.87 -9.18 9.79
N ALA A 29 13.80 -9.39 9.01
CA ALA A 29 13.11 -8.34 8.29
C ALA A 29 12.37 -7.34 9.19
N LEU A 30 11.77 -7.80 10.29
CA LEU A 30 11.23 -6.92 11.33
C LEU A 30 12.32 -6.09 12.00
N GLY A 31 13.52 -6.65 12.18
CA GLY A 31 14.70 -5.93 12.65
C GLY A 31 15.07 -4.77 11.72
N TYR A 32 15.08 -5.01 10.41
CA TYR A 32 15.28 -3.97 9.39
C TYR A 32 14.20 -2.88 9.49
N LEU A 33 12.92 -3.28 9.50
CA LEU A 33 11.81 -2.32 9.58
C LEU A 33 11.89 -1.46 10.84
N GLN A 34 12.24 -2.05 11.99
CA GLN A 34 12.41 -1.31 13.23
C GLN A 34 13.63 -0.37 13.18
N SER A 35 14.73 -0.79 12.54
CA SER A 35 15.95 0.02 12.45
C SER A 35 15.81 1.22 11.50
N GLN A 36 14.98 1.09 10.46
CA GLN A 36 14.68 2.16 9.51
C GLN A 36 13.55 3.10 9.96
N GLN A 37 12.85 2.79 11.05
CA GLN A 37 11.72 3.60 11.52
C GLN A 37 12.23 4.86 12.24
N SER A 38 11.94 6.04 11.70
CA SER A 38 12.42 7.32 12.23
C SER A 38 11.93 7.60 13.65
N ASN A 39 12.78 8.21 14.48
CA ASN A 39 12.40 8.74 15.80
C ASN A 39 11.81 10.15 15.73
N GLY A 40 11.76 10.78 14.55
CA GLY A 40 11.32 12.17 14.37
C GLY A 40 12.43 13.21 14.53
N THR A 41 13.69 12.76 14.56
CA THR A 41 14.86 13.62 14.83
C THR A 41 15.76 13.83 13.61
N ASP A 42 15.42 13.24 12.46
CA ASP A 42 16.21 13.31 11.22
C ASP A 42 15.90 14.56 10.39
N GLY A 43 14.96 15.41 10.84
CA GLY A 43 14.52 16.62 10.14
C GLY A 43 13.67 16.37 8.88
N VAL A 44 13.48 15.11 8.51
CA VAL A 44 12.76 14.68 7.31
C VAL A 44 11.41 14.07 7.68
N HIS A 45 11.44 13.09 8.58
CA HIS A 45 10.31 12.25 8.91
C HIS A 45 9.70 12.64 10.24
N GLU A 46 8.38 12.44 10.34
CA GLU A 46 7.73 12.41 11.64
C GLU A 46 8.07 11.10 12.37
N ARG A 47 7.88 11.10 13.70
CA ARG A 47 8.10 9.91 14.51
C ARG A 47 7.30 8.72 13.96
N GLY A 48 7.99 7.59 13.80
CA GLY A 48 7.36 6.34 13.40
C GLY A 48 7.19 6.14 11.89
N GLN A 49 7.73 7.04 11.06
CA GLN A 49 7.69 6.90 9.60
C GLN A 49 8.93 6.18 9.06
N TRP A 50 8.88 5.86 7.76
CA TRP A 50 9.95 5.24 7.00
C TRP A 50 10.24 6.04 5.73
N PRO A 51 11.48 5.95 5.21
CA PRO A 51 11.83 6.51 3.92
C PRO A 51 10.87 6.07 2.80
N ALA A 52 10.47 7.03 2.00
CA ALA A 52 9.66 6.85 0.80
C ALA A 52 10.17 7.77 -0.29
N GLN A 53 10.81 7.17 -1.30
CA GLN A 53 11.42 7.92 -2.38
C GLN A 53 10.41 8.24 -3.47
N VAL A 54 10.17 9.54 -3.70
CA VAL A 54 9.46 10.02 -4.87
C VAL A 54 10.43 10.29 -6.01
N THR A 55 10.10 9.87 -7.23
CA THR A 55 10.91 10.15 -8.43
C THR A 55 10.02 10.55 -9.59
N SER A 56 10.33 11.68 -10.21
CA SER A 56 9.69 12.13 -11.45
C SER A 56 10.48 11.70 -12.69
N THR A 57 9.84 11.22 -13.74
CA THR A 57 10.42 11.02 -15.08
C THR A 57 10.18 12.21 -15.99
N LEU A 58 9.47 13.23 -15.52
CA LEU A 58 9.22 14.45 -16.27
C LEU A 58 10.19 15.53 -15.81
N PRO A 59 10.72 16.35 -16.73
CA PRO A 59 11.50 17.51 -16.34
C PRO A 59 10.59 18.51 -15.63
N SER A 60 11.16 19.23 -14.65
CA SER A 60 10.46 20.25 -13.84
C SER A 60 9.81 21.37 -14.66
N ALA A 61 10.23 21.53 -15.93
CA ALA A 61 9.62 22.44 -16.90
C ALA A 61 8.22 22.00 -17.38
N ILE A 62 7.77 20.78 -17.13
CA ILE A 62 6.42 20.31 -17.49
C ILE A 62 5.81 19.39 -16.42
N GLY A 63 6.48 19.20 -15.28
CA GLY A 63 6.00 18.40 -14.16
C GLY A 63 6.62 18.81 -12.82
N VAL A 64 6.34 18.02 -11.79
CA VAL A 64 6.90 18.14 -10.44
C VAL A 64 8.18 17.31 -10.30
N GLY A 65 9.09 17.69 -9.41
CA GLY A 65 10.36 16.99 -9.21
C GLY A 65 11.44 17.33 -10.25
N GLN A 66 12.65 16.81 -10.01
CA GLN A 66 13.72 16.79 -11.00
C GLN A 66 13.70 15.44 -11.75
N ASN A 67 14.09 15.46 -13.03
CA ASN A 67 14.02 14.27 -13.87
C ASN A 67 14.97 13.18 -13.35
N ASN A 68 14.40 12.03 -13.00
CA ASN A 68 15.05 10.84 -12.45
C ASN A 68 15.89 11.06 -11.19
N VAL A 69 15.62 12.12 -10.42
CA VAL A 69 16.24 12.34 -9.12
C VAL A 69 15.26 11.87 -8.03
N PRO A 70 15.66 10.92 -7.18
CA PRO A 70 14.85 10.51 -6.04
C PRO A 70 14.93 11.54 -4.92
N PHE A 71 13.78 11.85 -4.32
CA PHE A 71 13.68 12.67 -3.10
C PHE A 71 13.01 11.83 -2.02
N ASP A 72 13.50 11.90 -0.79
CA ASP A 72 12.82 11.26 0.33
C ASP A 72 11.64 12.14 0.76
N GLU A 73 10.45 11.57 0.79
CA GLU A 73 9.22 12.33 0.92
C GLU A 73 8.26 11.63 1.90
N PRO A 74 8.15 12.13 3.14
CA PRO A 74 7.32 11.52 4.18
C PRO A 74 5.84 11.65 3.83
N THR A 75 5.08 10.58 4.03
CA THR A 75 3.63 10.56 3.79
C THR A 75 2.93 9.76 4.87
N ALA A 76 1.74 10.20 5.29
CA ALA A 76 0.90 9.41 6.20
C ALA A 76 0.52 8.08 5.57
N PHE A 77 0.21 8.08 4.27
CA PHE A 77 -0.18 6.87 3.55
C PHE A 77 0.88 5.76 3.65
N ASN A 78 2.16 6.06 3.39
CA ASN A 78 3.24 5.07 3.49
C ASN A 78 3.35 4.50 4.91
N ALA A 79 3.40 5.38 5.90
CA ALA A 79 3.56 4.99 7.30
C ALA A 79 2.36 4.16 7.83
N ALA A 80 1.13 4.57 7.48
CA ALA A 80 -0.11 3.89 7.82
C ALA A 80 -0.18 2.52 7.17
N SER A 81 0.16 2.44 5.88
CA SER A 81 0.14 1.20 5.13
C SER A 81 1.15 0.20 5.68
N ILE A 82 2.41 0.60 5.90
CA ILE A 82 3.43 -0.29 6.50
C ILE A 82 2.94 -0.85 7.83
N SER A 83 2.45 0.03 8.72
CA SER A 83 2.03 -0.38 10.06
C SER A 83 0.77 -1.25 10.03
N GLY A 84 -0.19 -0.96 9.15
CA GLY A 84 -1.40 -1.77 8.96
C GLY A 84 -1.09 -3.15 8.39
N ILE A 85 -0.16 -3.25 7.44
CA ILE A 85 0.33 -4.52 6.90
C ILE A 85 0.98 -5.38 8.01
N LEU A 86 1.81 -4.76 8.85
CA LEU A 86 2.42 -5.45 9.98
C LEU A 86 1.39 -5.86 11.02
N ALA A 87 0.39 -5.02 11.30
CA ALA A 87 -0.70 -5.37 12.20
C ALA A 87 -1.47 -6.61 11.72
N GLU A 88 -1.70 -6.73 10.41
CA GLU A 88 -2.31 -7.93 9.83
C GLU A 88 -1.42 -9.17 9.97
N ALA A 89 -0.11 -9.03 9.80
CA ALA A 89 0.83 -10.12 10.07
C ALA A 89 0.79 -10.54 11.55
N TYR A 90 0.75 -9.58 12.48
CA TYR A 90 0.65 -9.84 13.91
C TYR A 90 -0.67 -10.54 14.29
N GLN A 91 -1.78 -10.17 13.67
CA GLN A 91 -3.07 -10.85 13.86
C GLN A 91 -3.05 -12.31 13.39
N VAL A 92 -2.12 -12.68 12.50
CA VAL A 92 -1.88 -14.08 12.09
C VAL A 92 -0.92 -14.78 13.04
N ASP A 93 0.14 -14.11 13.49
CA ASP A 93 1.13 -14.66 14.43
C ASP A 93 1.56 -13.64 15.50
N PRO A 94 0.92 -13.63 16.67
CA PRO A 94 1.23 -12.69 17.74
C PRO A 94 2.62 -12.86 18.39
N ARG A 95 3.38 -13.90 18.01
CA ARG A 95 4.75 -14.13 18.53
C ARG A 95 5.76 -13.09 18.03
N TYR A 96 5.43 -12.31 17.00
CA TYR A 96 6.26 -11.21 16.51
C TYR A 96 6.06 -9.94 17.36
N SER A 97 6.56 -9.99 18.59
CA SER A 97 6.34 -8.98 19.65
C SER A 97 6.94 -7.58 19.38
N SER A 98 7.76 -7.42 18.34
CA SER A 98 8.25 -6.10 17.91
C SER A 98 7.19 -5.29 17.15
N ILE A 99 6.18 -5.93 16.57
CA ILE A 99 5.17 -5.25 15.75
C ILE A 99 4.34 -4.23 16.56
N PRO A 100 3.81 -4.56 17.76
CA PRO A 100 3.06 -3.59 18.56
C PRO A 100 3.83 -2.29 18.86
N SER A 101 5.14 -2.36 19.12
CA SER A 101 5.94 -1.15 19.38
C SER A 101 6.16 -0.30 18.12
N ILE A 102 6.34 -0.95 16.96
CA ILE A 102 6.40 -0.29 15.65
C ILE A 102 5.09 0.49 15.40
N ILE A 103 3.94 -0.16 15.58
CA ILE A 103 2.59 0.42 15.38
C ILE A 103 2.38 1.63 16.30
N LYS A 104 2.67 1.48 17.60
CA LYS A 104 2.52 2.58 18.58
C LYS A 104 3.38 3.77 18.22
N LYS A 105 4.61 3.53 17.75
CA LYS A 105 5.52 4.60 17.31
C LYS A 105 4.99 5.33 16.08
N THR A 106 4.41 4.62 15.11
CA THR A 106 3.73 5.24 13.95
C THR A 106 2.54 6.08 14.37
N LYS A 107 1.66 5.54 15.23
CA LYS A 107 0.45 6.25 15.70
C LYS A 107 0.81 7.58 16.37
N ALA A 108 1.91 7.63 17.12
CA ALA A 108 2.39 8.84 17.77
C ALA A 108 2.75 9.98 16.79
N GLY A 109 3.12 9.67 15.53
CA GLY A 109 3.45 10.67 14.51
C GLY A 109 2.26 11.17 13.67
N PHE A 110 1.06 10.58 13.81
CA PHE A 110 -0.09 10.88 12.95
C PHE A 110 -0.84 12.17 13.26
N ALA A 111 -0.66 12.74 14.45
CA ALA A 111 -1.36 13.96 14.85
C ALA A 111 -1.18 15.08 13.79
N ASN A 112 0.01 15.21 13.22
CA ASN A 112 0.33 16.24 12.23
C ASN A 112 -0.39 16.05 10.89
N TYR A 113 -0.84 14.84 10.56
CA TYR A 113 -1.50 14.54 9.28
C TYR A 113 -3.01 14.72 9.32
N ARG A 114 -3.58 14.90 10.51
CA ARG A 114 -5.02 15.00 10.70
C ARG A 114 -5.47 16.46 10.64
N THR A 115 -6.61 16.69 10.02
CA THR A 115 -7.38 17.95 10.16
C THR A 115 -8.82 17.54 10.38
N ASP A 116 -9.38 18.01 11.50
CA ASP A 116 -10.70 17.62 11.99
C ASP A 116 -10.88 16.09 12.08
N SER A 117 -11.66 15.52 11.17
CA SER A 117 -12.03 14.11 11.15
C SER A 117 -11.33 13.31 10.04
N VAL A 118 -10.48 13.92 9.22
CA VAL A 118 -9.85 13.31 8.04
C VAL A 118 -8.33 13.45 8.05
N PHE A 119 -7.65 12.64 7.23
CA PHE A 119 -6.20 12.65 7.11
C PHE A 119 -5.74 13.10 5.74
N HIS A 120 -4.61 13.79 5.72
CA HIS A 120 -3.94 14.25 4.53
C HIS A 120 -2.73 13.38 4.22
N PHE A 121 -2.43 13.25 2.93
CA PHE A 121 -1.21 12.60 2.45
C PHE A 121 0.08 13.24 3.02
N TYR A 122 0.12 14.58 3.07
CA TYR A 122 1.26 15.40 3.54
C TYR A 122 0.98 16.07 4.90
N PRO A 123 2.02 16.25 5.74
CA PRO A 123 1.89 17.06 6.95
C PRO A 123 1.77 18.54 6.57
N PRO A 124 1.30 19.41 7.48
CA PRO A 124 1.19 20.83 7.21
C PRO A 124 2.59 21.45 7.15
N LYS A 125 2.73 22.49 6.34
CA LYS A 125 3.87 23.39 6.32
C LYS A 125 3.38 24.82 6.16
N GLU A 126 4.14 25.76 6.68
CA GLU A 126 3.84 27.18 6.52
C GLU A 126 4.31 27.69 5.15
N TYR A 127 3.45 28.45 4.48
CA TYR A 127 3.75 29.18 3.24
C TYR A 127 3.10 30.55 3.32
N GLN A 128 3.90 31.61 3.40
CA GLN A 128 3.43 33.00 3.49
C GLN A 128 2.38 33.24 4.60
N GLY A 129 2.53 32.58 5.75
CA GLY A 129 1.57 32.67 6.87
C GLY A 129 0.35 31.74 6.76
N HIS A 130 0.22 30.98 5.67
CA HIS A 130 -0.85 30.00 5.47
C HIS A 130 -0.35 28.57 5.70
N GLN A 131 -1.20 27.73 6.28
CA GLN A 131 -0.93 26.29 6.38
C GLN A 131 -1.29 25.61 5.06
N VAL A 132 -0.30 24.97 4.43
CA VAL A 132 -0.46 24.26 3.16
C VAL A 132 0.05 22.83 3.30
N ARG A 133 -0.40 21.93 2.43
CA ARG A 133 -0.06 20.50 2.48
C ARG A 133 0.39 20.01 1.12
N GLY A 134 1.69 19.86 0.97
CA GLY A 134 2.31 19.38 -0.25
C GLY A 134 3.71 18.84 0.01
N PRO A 135 4.43 18.40 -1.04
CA PRO A 135 5.77 17.86 -0.92
C PRO A 135 6.69 18.79 -0.13
N ARG A 136 7.49 18.22 0.76
CA ARG A 136 8.46 18.93 1.62
C ARG A 136 9.83 19.03 0.96
N PHE A 137 10.29 17.94 0.36
CA PHE A 137 11.69 17.81 -0.08
C PHE A 137 11.81 17.63 -1.59
N MET A 138 10.76 17.13 -2.25
CA MET A 138 10.73 17.10 -3.71
C MET A 138 10.90 18.51 -4.27
N TYR A 139 11.85 18.66 -5.21
CA TYR A 139 12.04 19.92 -5.93
C TYR A 139 10.77 20.34 -6.70
N LEU A 140 10.32 21.57 -6.48
CA LEU A 140 9.18 22.16 -7.19
C LEU A 140 9.59 23.53 -7.74
N LYS A 141 9.38 23.76 -9.04
CA LYS A 141 9.44 25.14 -9.57
C LYS A 141 8.30 25.96 -8.97
N PRO A 142 8.49 27.28 -8.77
CA PRO A 142 7.50 28.14 -8.09
C PRO A 142 6.05 27.97 -8.56
N ARG A 143 5.81 27.93 -9.87
CA ARG A 143 4.47 27.75 -10.44
C ARG A 143 3.77 26.44 -10.04
N TRP A 144 4.51 25.41 -9.63
CA TRP A 144 3.94 24.10 -9.26
C TRP A 144 3.59 23.99 -7.78
N TYR A 145 3.95 24.96 -6.92
CA TYR A 145 3.68 24.83 -5.49
C TYR A 145 2.19 24.67 -5.20
N GLY A 146 1.32 25.54 -5.74
CA GLY A 146 -0.11 25.40 -5.52
C GLY A 146 -0.71 24.18 -6.20
N PHE A 147 -0.08 23.68 -7.27
CA PHE A 147 -0.51 22.41 -7.89
C PHE A 147 -0.44 21.24 -6.90
N THR A 148 0.52 21.31 -5.99
CA THR A 148 0.80 20.26 -5.01
C THR A 148 0.21 20.52 -3.62
N ASN A 149 -0.55 21.62 -3.44
CA ASN A 149 -1.32 21.84 -2.22
C ASN A 149 -2.60 21.01 -2.27
N THR A 150 -2.59 19.82 -1.68
CA THR A 150 -3.65 18.82 -1.86
C THR A 150 -4.62 18.77 -0.68
N PRO A 151 -5.93 18.58 -0.92
CA PRO A 151 -6.93 18.37 0.13
C PRO A 151 -6.73 17.01 0.83
N PRO A 152 -7.49 16.71 1.90
CA PRO A 152 -7.47 15.37 2.48
C PRO A 152 -8.01 14.34 1.48
N ASP A 153 -7.62 13.08 1.65
CA ASP A 153 -7.94 12.01 0.71
C ASP A 153 -8.47 10.75 1.42
N ALA A 154 -9.32 10.03 0.71
CA ALA A 154 -10.02 8.84 1.16
C ALA A 154 -9.04 7.68 1.45
N ASP A 155 -7.93 7.61 0.73
CA ASP A 155 -7.00 6.50 0.87
C ASP A 155 -6.23 6.63 2.18
N THR A 156 -5.55 7.77 2.37
CA THR A 156 -4.82 8.09 3.59
C THR A 156 -5.73 8.05 4.81
N THR A 157 -6.95 8.60 4.70
CA THR A 157 -7.94 8.57 5.78
C THR A 157 -8.32 7.14 6.15
N SER A 158 -8.65 6.30 5.16
CA SER A 158 -9.08 4.92 5.41
C SER A 158 -7.96 4.05 6.00
N VAL A 159 -6.73 4.13 5.47
CA VAL A 159 -5.60 3.35 6.00
C VAL A 159 -5.16 3.83 7.39
N SER A 160 -5.30 5.12 7.68
CA SER A 160 -4.96 5.69 9.00
C SER A 160 -5.95 5.25 10.07
N TYR A 161 -7.26 5.30 9.80
CA TYR A 161 -8.25 4.79 10.73
C TYR A 161 -8.20 3.26 10.89
N LEU A 162 -7.89 2.53 9.81
CA LEU A 162 -7.63 1.10 9.92
C LEU A 162 -6.45 0.79 10.86
N LEU A 163 -5.36 1.56 10.77
CA LEU A 163 -4.24 1.42 11.70
C LEU A 163 -4.70 1.59 13.15
N MET A 164 -5.51 2.60 13.44
CA MET A 164 -6.04 2.84 14.78
C MET A 164 -6.94 1.70 15.27
N ALA A 165 -7.80 1.17 14.39
CA ALA A 165 -8.63 0.00 14.69
C ALA A 165 -7.78 -1.24 14.99
N TYR A 166 -6.71 -1.47 14.21
CA TYR A 166 -5.75 -2.55 14.44
C TYR A 166 -5.00 -2.41 15.75
N ASP A 167 -4.48 -1.23 16.06
CA ASP A 167 -3.78 -0.95 17.32
C ASP A 167 -4.69 -1.26 18.51
N ARG A 168 -5.95 -0.78 18.47
CA ARG A 168 -6.96 -1.10 19.48
C ARG A 168 -7.25 -2.60 19.58
N ALA A 169 -7.32 -3.28 18.44
CA ALA A 169 -7.54 -4.72 18.38
C ALA A 169 -6.39 -5.49 19.04
N ILE A 170 -5.14 -5.09 18.77
CA ILE A 170 -3.93 -5.67 19.35
C ILE A 170 -3.89 -5.44 20.87
N GLU A 171 -4.19 -4.23 21.34
CA GLU A 171 -4.26 -3.93 22.78
C GLU A 171 -5.26 -4.83 23.52
N LYS A 172 -6.39 -5.15 22.87
CA LYS A 172 -7.44 -6.00 23.43
C LYS A 172 -7.24 -7.50 23.20
N GLY A 173 -6.26 -7.91 22.38
CA GLY A 173 -6.12 -9.30 21.95
C GLY A 173 -7.32 -9.79 21.10
N THR A 174 -7.86 -8.92 20.25
CA THR A 174 -9.04 -9.18 19.41
C THR A 174 -8.78 -8.89 17.93
N SER A 175 -9.77 -9.15 17.06
CA SER A 175 -9.78 -8.68 15.66
C SER A 175 -10.28 -7.24 15.55
N PRO A 176 -9.92 -6.48 14.48
CA PRO A 176 -10.45 -5.12 14.26
C PRO A 176 -11.97 -5.02 14.32
N LEU A 177 -12.70 -5.98 13.74
CA LEU A 177 -14.17 -6.06 13.79
C LEU A 177 -14.76 -6.08 15.21
N ARG A 178 -13.98 -6.55 16.19
CA ARG A 178 -14.38 -6.71 17.59
C ARG A 178 -13.63 -5.76 18.52
N SER A 179 -12.82 -4.86 17.95
CA SER A 179 -12.03 -3.91 18.72
C SER A 179 -12.89 -2.85 19.42
N GLY A 180 -14.10 -2.63 18.92
CA GLY A 180 -14.97 -1.52 19.33
C GLY A 180 -14.35 -0.14 19.02
N PHE A 181 -13.44 -0.08 18.05
CA PHE A 181 -12.92 1.19 17.55
C PHE A 181 -13.96 1.84 16.64
N GLU A 182 -14.27 3.10 16.91
CA GLU A 182 -15.22 3.90 16.13
C GLU A 182 -14.49 5.08 15.48
N ILE A 183 -14.83 5.36 14.23
CA ILE A 183 -14.45 6.62 13.58
C ILE A 183 -15.43 7.74 13.95
N PRO A 184 -14.99 9.01 13.91
CA PRO A 184 -15.90 10.16 14.05
C PRO A 184 -17.03 10.11 13.01
N ASN A 185 -18.23 10.56 13.40
CA ASN A 185 -19.36 10.62 12.48
C ASN A 185 -19.10 11.57 11.30
N ASP A 186 -18.40 12.68 11.56
CA ASP A 186 -18.01 13.63 10.52
C ASP A 186 -17.16 12.97 9.43
N THR A 187 -16.30 12.01 9.78
CA THR A 187 -15.55 11.22 8.78
C THR A 187 -16.51 10.52 7.83
N VAL A 188 -17.59 9.90 8.35
CA VAL A 188 -18.60 9.23 7.52
C VAL A 188 -19.31 10.24 6.61
N VAL A 189 -19.66 11.41 7.13
CA VAL A 189 -20.29 12.49 6.35
C VAL A 189 -19.38 12.94 5.20
N GLU A 190 -18.07 13.09 5.43
CA GLU A 190 -17.09 13.43 4.39
C GLU A 190 -17.03 12.37 3.28
N TYR A 191 -17.09 11.08 3.62
CA TYR A 191 -17.18 10.02 2.60
C TYR A 191 -18.49 10.06 1.82
N GLU A 192 -19.62 10.27 2.50
CA GLU A 192 -20.93 10.30 1.85
C GLU A 192 -21.11 11.49 0.90
N SER A 193 -20.48 12.62 1.22
CA SER A 193 -20.44 13.83 0.37
C SER A 193 -19.51 13.64 -0.83
N ALA A 194 -18.38 12.95 -0.64
CA ALA A 194 -17.40 12.64 -1.67
C ALA A 194 -17.73 11.35 -2.44
N ARG A 195 -18.89 11.30 -3.11
CA ARG A 195 -19.32 10.15 -3.93
C ARG A 195 -19.45 10.48 -5.42
N ASP A 196 -19.29 9.47 -6.25
CA ASP A 196 -19.43 9.56 -7.71
C ASP A 196 -20.90 9.58 -8.17
N VAL A 197 -21.66 10.58 -7.69
CA VAL A 197 -23.09 10.79 -7.94
C VAL A 197 -23.38 12.24 -8.34
N GLY A 198 -24.26 12.47 -9.32
CA GLY A 198 -24.70 13.84 -9.69
C GLY A 198 -23.57 14.77 -10.16
N ARG A 199 -22.53 14.21 -10.77
CA ARG A 199 -21.33 14.91 -11.23
C ARG A 199 -20.89 14.42 -12.60
N ASN A 200 -20.07 15.22 -13.27
CA ASN A 200 -19.34 14.78 -14.47
C ASN A 200 -18.12 13.98 -13.99
N PRO A 201 -17.93 12.71 -14.38
CA PRO A 201 -16.77 11.95 -13.92
C PRO A 201 -15.46 12.45 -14.52
N HIS A 202 -14.34 12.05 -13.92
CA HIS A 202 -13.02 12.31 -14.50
C HIS A 202 -12.87 11.62 -15.86
N ILE A 203 -12.23 12.26 -16.83
CA ILE A 203 -12.08 11.70 -18.19
C ILE A 203 -11.34 10.35 -18.17
N TYR A 204 -10.34 10.19 -17.29
CA TYR A 204 -9.67 8.90 -17.09
C TYR A 204 -10.63 7.80 -16.67
N ASN A 205 -11.54 8.09 -15.74
CA ASN A 205 -12.54 7.12 -15.29
C ASN A 205 -13.48 6.75 -16.43
N VAL A 206 -13.98 7.74 -17.19
CA VAL A 206 -14.87 7.49 -18.34
C VAL A 206 -14.20 6.62 -19.40
N MET A 207 -12.97 6.95 -19.82
CA MET A 207 -12.23 6.19 -20.84
C MET A 207 -12.00 4.72 -20.48
N HIS A 208 -12.08 4.37 -19.19
CA HIS A 208 -11.84 3.03 -18.69
C HIS A 208 -13.09 2.35 -18.11
N GLY A 209 -14.28 2.91 -18.35
CA GLY A 209 -15.55 2.36 -17.90
C GLY A 209 -15.79 2.44 -16.39
N ASN A 210 -15.21 3.44 -15.71
CA ASN A 210 -15.27 3.62 -14.25
C ASN A 210 -15.99 4.93 -13.86
N GLY A 211 -16.89 5.45 -14.70
CA GLY A 211 -17.67 6.65 -14.40
C GLY A 211 -19.06 6.33 -13.90
N PHE A 212 -19.66 7.23 -13.11
CA PHE A 212 -21.02 7.09 -12.56
C PHE A 212 -21.20 5.85 -11.68
N THR A 213 -20.16 5.53 -10.91
CA THR A 213 -20.09 4.30 -10.14
C THR A 213 -20.91 4.35 -8.85
N GLY A 214 -21.21 5.55 -8.35
CA GLY A 214 -21.75 5.75 -7.00
C GLY A 214 -20.75 5.46 -5.87
N ALA A 215 -19.54 5.02 -6.21
CA ALA A 215 -18.46 4.72 -5.27
C ALA A 215 -17.85 6.00 -4.68
N PHE A 216 -16.93 5.84 -3.73
CA PHE A 216 -16.25 6.95 -3.09
C PHE A 216 -15.20 7.57 -4.02
N LEU A 217 -15.05 8.89 -3.95
CA LEU A 217 -14.03 9.65 -4.66
C LEU A 217 -12.71 9.62 -3.91
N THR A 218 -11.60 9.79 -4.63
CA THR A 218 -10.26 9.78 -4.03
C THR A 218 -10.05 10.97 -3.09
N TRP A 219 -10.47 12.16 -3.48
CA TRP A 219 -10.28 13.37 -2.66
C TRP A 219 -11.53 13.65 -1.84
N LEU A 220 -11.37 13.87 -0.53
CA LEU A 220 -12.46 14.26 0.37
C LEU A 220 -12.64 15.78 0.31
N TYR A 221 -13.05 16.24 -0.87
CA TYR A 221 -13.19 17.64 -1.19
C TYR A 221 -14.20 17.83 -2.34
N ASP A 222 -15.08 18.82 -2.21
CA ASP A 222 -16.04 19.13 -3.25
C ASP A 222 -15.38 19.87 -4.42
N GLU A 223 -15.35 19.24 -5.58
CA GLU A 223 -14.84 19.85 -6.80
C GLU A 223 -15.68 21.06 -7.27
N LYS A 224 -16.88 21.28 -6.74
CA LYS A 224 -17.74 22.44 -7.03
C LYS A 224 -17.56 23.57 -6.01
N ASN A 225 -16.75 23.38 -4.96
CA ASN A 225 -16.50 24.41 -3.97
C ASN A 225 -16.00 25.71 -4.67
N PRO A 226 -16.67 26.86 -4.47
CA PRO A 226 -16.27 28.13 -5.08
C PRO A 226 -14.91 28.64 -4.59
N GLU A 227 -14.48 28.21 -3.40
CA GLU A 227 -13.18 28.56 -2.80
C GLU A 227 -12.02 27.73 -3.38
N MET A 228 -12.30 26.64 -4.10
CA MET A 228 -11.24 25.82 -4.71
C MET A 228 -10.53 26.59 -5.82
N PRO A 229 -9.20 26.79 -5.76
CA PRO A 229 -8.46 27.49 -6.80
C PRO A 229 -8.61 26.82 -8.17
N ARG A 230 -9.18 27.53 -9.15
CA ARG A 230 -9.40 26.98 -10.50
C ARG A 230 -8.21 27.17 -11.44
N TYR A 231 -7.38 28.18 -11.17
CA TYR A 231 -6.18 28.41 -11.95
C TYR A 231 -5.10 27.37 -11.61
N TYR A 232 -4.54 26.69 -12.61
CA TYR A 232 -3.61 25.58 -12.39
C TYR A 232 -2.32 25.96 -11.66
N PHE A 233 -1.93 27.24 -11.75
CA PHE A 233 -0.75 27.79 -11.11
C PHE A 233 -1.12 28.83 -10.04
N ALA A 234 -2.34 28.74 -9.49
CA ALA A 234 -2.71 29.51 -8.30
C ALA A 234 -1.66 29.25 -7.20
N PRO A 235 -1.26 30.27 -6.45
CA PRO A 235 -0.31 30.10 -5.38
C PRO A 235 -0.94 29.29 -4.22
N PRO A 236 -0.15 28.56 -3.42
CA PRO A 236 -0.64 27.65 -2.38
C PRO A 236 -1.57 28.29 -1.34
N ASP A 237 -1.35 29.55 -1.00
CA ASP A 237 -2.10 30.35 -0.03
C ASP A 237 -3.55 30.60 -0.44
N GLN A 238 -3.90 30.42 -1.72
CA GLN A 238 -5.29 30.49 -2.20
C GLN A 238 -6.12 29.25 -1.84
N GLY A 239 -5.51 28.21 -1.27
CA GLY A 239 -6.22 27.03 -0.78
C GLY A 239 -5.75 25.72 -1.41
N ALA A 240 -6.26 24.62 -0.84
CA ALA A 240 -6.01 23.28 -1.35
C ALA A 240 -6.82 23.03 -2.62
N ARG A 241 -6.32 22.13 -3.47
CA ARG A 241 -6.93 21.88 -4.76
C ARG A 241 -6.82 20.42 -5.15
N ILE A 242 -7.94 19.86 -5.60
CA ILE A 242 -7.96 18.55 -6.22
C ILE A 242 -7.05 18.59 -7.45
N PRO A 243 -6.12 17.63 -7.63
CA PRO A 243 -5.31 17.57 -8.83
C PRO A 243 -6.18 17.70 -10.09
N PHE A 244 -5.82 18.64 -10.96
CA PHE A 244 -6.53 18.94 -12.20
C PHE A 244 -7.99 19.45 -12.03
N ASN A 245 -8.36 19.95 -10.84
CA ASN A 245 -9.69 20.48 -10.53
C ASN A 245 -10.85 19.50 -10.72
N LYS A 246 -10.54 18.21 -10.80
CA LYS A 246 -11.52 17.18 -11.12
C LYS A 246 -11.24 15.95 -10.28
N ASN A 247 -12.21 15.59 -9.45
CA ASN A 247 -12.08 14.42 -8.59
C ASN A 247 -12.22 13.14 -9.41
N ASP A 248 -11.79 12.01 -8.88
CA ASP A 248 -11.73 10.71 -9.57
C ASP A 248 -12.14 9.56 -8.65
N VAL A 249 -12.40 8.41 -9.25
CA VAL A 249 -12.64 7.15 -8.55
C VAL A 249 -11.43 6.24 -8.74
N ASP A 250 -10.87 5.72 -7.66
CA ASP A 250 -9.80 4.71 -7.71
C ASP A 250 -10.23 3.44 -6.96
N CYS A 251 -10.03 2.30 -7.61
CA CYS A 251 -10.43 0.99 -7.09
C CYS A 251 -9.68 0.55 -5.84
N VAL A 252 -8.39 0.85 -5.71
CA VAL A 252 -7.62 0.44 -4.53
C VAL A 252 -8.02 1.29 -3.32
N VAL A 253 -8.19 2.60 -3.56
CA VAL A 253 -8.74 3.53 -2.56
C VAL A 253 -10.07 3.00 -2.02
N ASN A 254 -10.99 2.67 -2.93
CA ASN A 254 -12.32 2.16 -2.56
C ASN A 254 -12.26 0.81 -1.82
N ALA A 255 -11.32 -0.08 -2.15
CA ALA A 255 -11.12 -1.31 -1.39
C ALA A 255 -10.65 -1.03 0.05
N ASN A 256 -9.78 -0.03 0.25
CA ASN A 256 -9.34 0.42 1.57
C ASN A 256 -10.49 1.08 2.35
N VAL A 257 -11.34 1.87 1.69
CA VAL A 257 -12.55 2.47 2.30
C VAL A 257 -13.52 1.40 2.78
N LEU A 258 -13.88 0.42 1.94
CA LEU A 258 -14.77 -0.68 2.36
C LEU A 258 -14.21 -1.44 3.56
N LYS A 259 -12.91 -1.69 3.55
CA LYS A 259 -12.21 -2.36 4.65
C LYS A 259 -12.29 -1.54 5.94
N MET A 260 -12.07 -0.23 5.88
CA MET A 260 -12.18 0.68 7.02
C MET A 260 -13.61 0.75 7.58
N LEU A 261 -14.61 0.96 6.71
CA LEU A 261 -16.02 1.02 7.12
C LEU A 261 -16.46 -0.31 7.75
N THR A 262 -15.97 -1.44 7.25
CA THR A 262 -16.27 -2.76 7.84
C THR A 262 -15.57 -2.96 9.18
N ALA A 263 -14.30 -2.57 9.31
CA ALA A 263 -13.56 -2.63 10.56
C ALA A 263 -14.21 -1.84 11.70
N THR A 264 -14.95 -0.80 11.35
CA THR A 264 -15.54 0.18 12.27
C THR A 264 -17.07 0.13 12.32
N ASN A 265 -17.67 -0.96 11.81
CA ASN A 265 -19.11 -1.22 11.83
C ASN A 265 -19.97 -0.10 11.18
N ARG A 266 -19.47 0.49 10.09
CA ARG A 266 -20.13 1.52 9.28
C ARG A 266 -20.53 0.99 7.89
N THR A 267 -20.94 -0.27 7.80
CA THR A 267 -21.32 -0.90 6.51
C THR A 267 -22.61 -0.35 5.91
N ASN A 268 -23.40 0.41 6.69
CA ASN A 268 -24.63 1.06 6.22
C ASN A 268 -24.38 2.45 5.60
N THR A 269 -23.13 2.91 5.55
CA THR A 269 -22.75 4.18 4.91
C THR A 269 -23.15 4.21 3.44
N ARG A 270 -23.75 5.31 3.00
CA ARG A 270 -24.12 5.48 1.59
C ARG A 270 -22.88 5.37 0.70
N GLY A 271 -22.98 4.66 -0.43
CA GLY A 271 -21.83 4.36 -1.28
C GLY A 271 -21.16 3.01 -0.98
N TYR A 272 -21.41 2.38 0.18
CA TYR A 272 -20.82 1.07 0.49
C TYR A 272 -21.25 0.00 -0.53
N ALA A 273 -22.55 -0.11 -0.80
CA ALA A 273 -23.09 -1.09 -1.74
C ALA A 273 -22.67 -0.80 -3.20
N GLU A 274 -22.70 0.47 -3.61
CA GLU A 274 -22.25 0.92 -4.92
C GLU A 274 -20.76 0.61 -5.14
N THR A 275 -19.95 0.82 -4.11
CA THR A 275 -18.52 0.48 -4.12
C THR A 275 -18.31 -1.04 -4.24
N CYS A 276 -19.10 -1.86 -3.54
CA CYS A 276 -19.07 -3.31 -3.72
C CYS A 276 -19.34 -3.72 -5.17
N ASN A 277 -20.39 -3.17 -5.78
CA ASN A 277 -20.76 -3.45 -7.17
C ASN A 277 -19.66 -3.02 -8.14
N TYR A 278 -19.10 -1.83 -7.94
CA TYR A 278 -17.99 -1.32 -8.73
C TYR A 278 -16.76 -2.24 -8.69
N LEU A 279 -16.32 -2.66 -7.50
CA LEU A 279 -15.12 -3.51 -7.38
C LEU A 279 -15.37 -4.93 -7.91
N ASN A 280 -16.57 -5.48 -7.74
CA ASN A 280 -16.94 -6.76 -8.32
C ASN A 280 -16.95 -6.72 -9.86
N ASP A 281 -17.49 -5.64 -10.46
CA ASP A 281 -17.44 -5.41 -11.91
C ASP A 281 -16.00 -5.34 -12.42
N VAL A 282 -15.15 -4.54 -11.75
CA VAL A 282 -13.72 -4.42 -12.10
C VAL A 282 -13.04 -5.79 -12.09
N ALA A 283 -13.31 -6.63 -11.10
CA ALA A 283 -12.75 -7.98 -11.02
C ALA A 283 -13.28 -8.91 -12.13
N ALA A 284 -14.58 -8.85 -12.43
CA ALA A 284 -15.23 -9.65 -13.47
C ALA A 284 -14.63 -9.41 -14.86
N ARG A 285 -14.28 -8.16 -15.17
CA ARG A 285 -13.64 -7.80 -16.46
C ARG A 285 -12.11 -7.73 -16.42
N ASP A 286 -11.47 -8.20 -15.35
CA ASP A 286 -10.00 -8.12 -15.16
C ASP A 286 -9.44 -6.68 -15.31
N GLY A 287 -10.22 -5.69 -14.88
CA GLY A 287 -9.94 -4.26 -15.05
C GLY A 287 -8.86 -3.69 -14.11
N TYR A 288 -8.15 -4.54 -13.35
CA TYR A 288 -7.28 -4.15 -12.24
C TYR A 288 -6.25 -3.09 -12.57
N TYR A 289 -5.68 -3.16 -13.77
CA TYR A 289 -4.65 -2.22 -14.14
C TYR A 289 -5.22 -0.82 -14.39
N ARG A 290 -6.48 -0.66 -14.79
CA ARG A 290 -7.00 0.63 -15.31
C ARG A 290 -8.13 1.23 -14.47
N CYS A 291 -8.49 0.58 -13.36
CA CYS A 291 -9.56 1.02 -12.45
C CYS A 291 -9.18 2.19 -11.54
N GLY A 292 -8.00 2.78 -11.74
CA GLY A 292 -7.46 3.84 -10.92
C GLY A 292 -6.24 4.48 -11.55
N MET A 293 -5.88 5.68 -11.09
CA MET A 293 -4.71 6.42 -11.56
C MET A 293 -3.49 6.15 -10.68
N TYR A 294 -3.71 5.90 -9.38
CA TYR A 294 -2.66 6.01 -8.36
C TYR A 294 -1.85 4.75 -8.18
N TYR A 295 -2.43 3.59 -8.50
CA TYR A 295 -1.80 2.30 -8.28
C TYR A 295 -1.33 1.70 -9.59
N PRO A 296 -0.04 1.78 -9.92
CA PRO A 296 0.44 1.46 -11.26
C PRO A 296 0.64 -0.04 -11.49
N SER A 297 -0.04 -0.90 -10.74
CA SER A 297 0.12 -2.35 -10.78
C SER A 297 -1.22 -3.06 -10.82
N ARG A 298 -1.31 -4.09 -11.67
CA ARG A 298 -2.49 -4.96 -11.75
C ARG A 298 -2.68 -5.85 -10.52
N TYR A 299 -1.71 -5.91 -9.62
CA TYR A 299 -1.78 -6.77 -8.43
C TYR A 299 -2.15 -5.99 -7.16
N ALA A 300 -2.12 -4.65 -7.20
CA ALA A 300 -2.49 -3.80 -6.06
C ALA A 300 -3.96 -3.97 -5.68
N LEU A 301 -4.88 -3.96 -6.66
CA LEU A 301 -6.31 -4.16 -6.37
C LEU A 301 -6.61 -5.58 -5.87
N PRO A 302 -6.17 -6.68 -6.54
CA PRO A 302 -6.32 -8.03 -5.99
C PRO A 302 -5.84 -8.15 -4.53
N TYR A 303 -4.70 -7.54 -4.19
CA TYR A 303 -4.18 -7.51 -2.83
C TYR A 303 -5.10 -6.75 -1.84
N ALA A 304 -5.57 -5.57 -2.23
CA ALA A 304 -6.46 -4.75 -1.39
C ALA A 304 -7.82 -5.45 -1.18
N MET A 305 -8.42 -5.99 -2.25
CA MET A 305 -9.67 -6.76 -2.19
C MET A 305 -9.50 -8.03 -1.36
N ALA A 306 -8.42 -8.79 -1.53
CA ALA A 306 -8.15 -9.99 -0.72
C ALA A 306 -8.07 -9.66 0.77
N SER A 307 -7.40 -8.56 1.11
CA SER A 307 -7.30 -8.10 2.50
C SER A 307 -8.65 -7.62 3.05
N ALA A 308 -9.48 -6.97 2.23
CA ALA A 308 -10.84 -6.56 2.59
C ALA A 308 -11.78 -7.76 2.79
N ILE A 309 -11.82 -8.71 1.84
CA ILE A 309 -12.58 -9.95 1.94
C ILE A 309 -12.17 -10.72 3.21
N LYS A 310 -10.87 -10.85 3.48
CA LYS A 310 -10.39 -11.55 4.67
C LYS A 310 -10.82 -10.87 5.97
N LEU A 311 -10.87 -9.53 5.98
CA LEU A 311 -11.32 -8.78 7.14
C LEU A 311 -12.82 -8.95 7.39
N GLY A 312 -13.63 -9.18 6.36
CA GLY A 312 -15.07 -9.40 6.49
C GLY A 312 -15.96 -8.63 5.52
N VAL A 313 -15.39 -7.98 4.49
CA VAL A 313 -16.16 -7.29 3.44
C VAL A 313 -16.86 -8.35 2.58
N SER A 314 -18.02 -8.80 3.03
CA SER A 314 -18.72 -9.98 2.49
C SER A 314 -19.24 -9.77 1.07
N CYS A 315 -19.59 -8.53 0.70
CA CYS A 315 -20.08 -8.19 -0.63
C CYS A 315 -19.05 -8.43 -1.75
N LEU A 316 -17.75 -8.52 -1.44
CA LEU A 316 -16.68 -8.78 -2.40
C LEU A 316 -16.36 -10.27 -2.59
N LYS A 317 -16.98 -11.16 -1.80
CA LYS A 317 -16.79 -12.61 -1.91
C LYS A 317 -17.04 -13.18 -3.33
N PRO A 318 -18.01 -12.69 -4.12
CA PRO A 318 -18.21 -13.19 -5.49
C PRO A 318 -16.96 -13.10 -6.37
N SER A 319 -16.07 -12.14 -6.13
CA SER A 319 -14.83 -11.98 -6.90
C SER A 319 -13.67 -12.85 -6.43
N GLN A 320 -13.82 -13.61 -5.33
CA GLN A 320 -12.72 -14.38 -4.74
C GLN A 320 -12.08 -15.37 -5.73
N ASN A 321 -12.91 -16.22 -6.35
CA ASN A 321 -12.41 -17.25 -7.28
C ASN A 321 -11.84 -16.60 -8.54
N LEU A 322 -12.50 -15.57 -9.07
CA LEU A 322 -12.01 -14.80 -10.22
C LEU A 322 -10.60 -14.25 -9.97
N ILE A 323 -10.37 -13.65 -8.80
CA ILE A 323 -9.06 -13.13 -8.41
C ILE A 323 -8.04 -14.27 -8.35
N VAL A 324 -8.35 -15.39 -7.71
CA VAL A 324 -7.43 -16.53 -7.58
C VAL A 324 -7.05 -17.08 -8.97
N ASP A 325 -8.03 -17.38 -9.82
CA ASP A 325 -7.80 -17.93 -11.16
C ASP A 325 -6.92 -17.01 -12.01
N GLN A 326 -7.21 -15.71 -11.95
CA GLN A 326 -6.46 -14.66 -12.64
C GLN A 326 -5.02 -14.49 -12.12
N LEU A 327 -4.77 -14.74 -10.83
CA LEU A 327 -3.41 -14.75 -10.28
C LEU A 327 -2.64 -15.97 -10.76
N LEU A 328 -3.24 -17.16 -10.71
CA LEU A 328 -2.60 -18.40 -11.16
C LEU A 328 -2.24 -18.34 -12.63
N ALA A 329 -3.15 -17.85 -13.48
CA ALA A 329 -2.94 -17.72 -14.92
C ALA A 329 -1.80 -16.76 -15.30
N ARG A 330 -1.40 -15.87 -14.39
CA ARG A 330 -0.37 -14.83 -14.64
C ARG A 330 0.96 -15.10 -13.98
N GLN A 331 1.06 -16.13 -13.15
CA GLN A 331 2.33 -16.48 -12.53
C GLN A 331 3.30 -16.93 -13.62
N ARG A 332 4.53 -16.41 -13.57
CA ARG A 332 5.61 -16.80 -14.48
C ARG A 332 6.22 -18.13 -14.04
N PRO A 333 6.96 -18.82 -14.93
CA PRO A 333 7.64 -20.08 -14.58
C PRO A 333 8.61 -19.96 -13.40
N ASP A 334 9.23 -18.78 -13.21
CA ASP A 334 10.13 -18.46 -12.09
C ASP A 334 9.41 -18.18 -10.76
N GLY A 335 8.07 -18.23 -10.75
CA GLY A 335 7.23 -17.95 -9.58
C GLY A 335 6.85 -16.50 -9.40
N SER A 336 7.43 -15.58 -10.16
CA SER A 336 7.14 -14.15 -10.03
C SER A 336 5.83 -13.74 -10.72
N TRP A 337 5.27 -12.64 -10.24
CA TRP A 337 4.25 -11.89 -10.95
C TRP A 337 4.85 -10.57 -11.43
N LYS A 338 4.84 -10.37 -12.74
CA LYS A 338 5.40 -9.18 -13.39
C LYS A 338 4.32 -8.17 -13.69
N ASN A 339 4.56 -6.91 -13.35
CA ASN A 339 3.80 -5.80 -13.90
C ASN A 339 4.39 -5.36 -15.26
N HIS A 340 3.57 -5.41 -16.31
CA HIS A 340 4.03 -5.18 -17.69
C HIS A 340 3.95 -3.69 -18.05
N TRP A 341 4.89 -2.88 -17.56
CA TRP A 341 5.05 -1.51 -18.05
C TRP A 341 6.49 -1.18 -18.45
N ARG A 342 6.62 -0.61 -19.66
CA ARG A 342 7.89 -0.47 -20.42
C ARG A 342 8.97 0.33 -19.69
N ALA A 343 8.59 1.28 -18.84
CA ALA A 343 9.55 2.15 -18.16
C ALA A 343 10.07 1.58 -16.83
N ARG A 344 9.33 0.67 -16.17
CA ARG A 344 9.59 0.25 -14.77
C ARG A 344 9.00 -1.14 -14.51
N PRO A 345 9.65 -2.23 -14.99
CA PRO A 345 9.19 -3.57 -14.63
C PRO A 345 9.34 -3.76 -13.12
N ASP A 346 8.24 -4.17 -12.49
CA ASP A 346 8.12 -4.41 -11.06
C ASP A 346 7.80 -5.90 -10.88
N TYR A 347 8.64 -6.60 -10.14
CA TYR A 347 8.56 -8.03 -9.91
C TYR A 347 8.46 -8.36 -8.43
N ILE A 348 9.26 -7.72 -7.58
CA ILE A 348 9.30 -8.00 -6.14
C ILE A 348 8.00 -7.53 -5.49
N GLN A 349 7.60 -6.27 -5.68
CA GLN A 349 6.39 -5.74 -5.05
C GLN A 349 5.13 -6.36 -5.65
N SER A 350 5.11 -6.57 -6.97
CA SER A 350 4.04 -7.27 -7.68
C SER A 350 3.88 -8.72 -7.22
N THR A 351 4.98 -9.44 -7.03
CA THR A 351 4.96 -10.80 -6.44
C THR A 351 4.50 -10.75 -4.99
N ALA A 352 4.94 -9.78 -4.19
CA ALA A 352 4.52 -9.66 -2.80
C ALA A 352 3.00 -9.43 -2.68
N TRP A 353 2.42 -8.56 -3.51
CA TRP A 353 0.97 -8.35 -3.56
C TRP A 353 0.20 -9.58 -4.05
N ALA A 354 0.62 -10.17 -5.17
CA ALA A 354 -0.02 -11.35 -5.74
C ALA A 354 0.03 -12.56 -4.79
N LEU A 355 1.19 -12.80 -4.17
CA LEU A 355 1.36 -13.87 -3.19
C LEU A 355 0.48 -13.64 -1.95
N ASN A 356 0.42 -12.41 -1.41
CA ASN A 356 -0.49 -12.13 -0.30
C ASN A 356 -1.96 -12.39 -0.70
N ALA A 357 -2.39 -11.97 -1.89
CA ALA A 357 -3.75 -12.21 -2.36
C ALA A 357 -4.05 -13.70 -2.48
N LEU A 358 -3.14 -14.48 -3.08
CA LEU A 358 -3.25 -15.93 -3.18
C LEU A 358 -3.27 -16.61 -1.80
N LEU A 359 -2.41 -16.22 -0.87
CA LEU A 359 -2.37 -16.79 0.48
C LEU A 359 -3.61 -16.46 1.32
N LEU A 360 -4.31 -15.37 0.99
CA LEU A 360 -5.52 -14.92 1.68
C LEU A 360 -6.80 -15.56 1.13
N LEU A 361 -6.87 -15.77 -0.19
CA LEU A 361 -8.07 -16.19 -0.90
C LEU A 361 -8.01 -17.62 -1.45
N GLY A 362 -6.80 -18.11 -1.71
CA GLY A 362 -6.57 -19.45 -2.22
C GLY A 362 -6.76 -20.53 -1.16
N ASP A 363 -6.98 -21.74 -1.65
CA ASP A 363 -7.05 -22.96 -0.86
C ASP A 363 -5.66 -23.61 -0.68
N ALA A 364 -5.21 -23.78 0.56
CA ALA A 364 -3.93 -24.41 0.90
C ALA A 364 -3.89 -25.93 0.65
N GLN A 365 -5.06 -26.58 0.53
CA GLN A 365 -5.18 -28.01 0.19
C GLN A 365 -5.13 -28.26 -1.31
N ASN A 366 -5.41 -27.24 -2.13
CA ASN A 366 -5.32 -27.33 -3.58
C ASN A 366 -3.82 -27.38 -4.00
N PRO A 367 -3.36 -28.44 -4.69
CA PRO A 367 -1.96 -28.58 -5.07
C PRO A 367 -1.44 -27.46 -5.97
N GLN A 368 -2.26 -26.98 -6.92
CA GLN A 368 -1.89 -25.91 -7.84
C GLN A 368 -1.67 -24.59 -7.09
N HIS A 369 -2.57 -24.26 -6.16
CA HIS A 369 -2.42 -23.06 -5.33
C HIS A 369 -1.18 -23.14 -4.46
N ARG A 370 -0.95 -24.30 -3.83
CA ARG A 370 0.19 -24.51 -2.94
C ARG A 370 1.51 -24.42 -3.70
N GLU A 371 1.59 -25.02 -4.88
CA GLU A 371 2.74 -24.91 -5.77
C GLU A 371 2.99 -23.46 -6.18
N ALA A 372 1.94 -22.74 -6.60
CA ALA A 372 2.06 -21.33 -6.97
C ALA A 372 2.52 -20.46 -5.78
N ALA A 373 1.98 -20.67 -4.60
CA ALA A 373 2.39 -19.98 -3.38
C ALA A 373 3.86 -20.26 -3.03
N GLN A 374 4.31 -21.52 -3.12
CA GLN A 374 5.70 -21.89 -2.87
C GLN A 374 6.65 -21.26 -3.90
N LYS A 375 6.32 -21.28 -5.19
CA LYS A 375 7.13 -20.63 -6.24
C LYS A 375 7.25 -19.12 -6.00
N GLY A 376 6.15 -18.45 -5.66
CA GLY A 376 6.14 -17.03 -5.32
C GLY A 376 7.01 -16.72 -4.10
N LEU A 377 6.90 -17.53 -3.05
CA LEU A 377 7.72 -17.41 -1.85
C LEU A 377 9.21 -17.59 -2.16
N ASN A 378 9.56 -18.62 -2.94
CA ASN A 378 10.94 -18.91 -3.35
C ASN A 378 11.53 -17.73 -4.14
N PHE A 379 10.78 -17.15 -5.08
CA PHE A 379 11.20 -15.97 -5.83
C PHE A 379 11.52 -14.80 -4.90
N LEU A 380 10.64 -14.51 -3.94
CA LEU A 380 10.88 -13.44 -2.97
C LEU A 380 12.12 -13.75 -2.11
N MET A 381 12.29 -14.98 -1.64
CA MET A 381 13.44 -15.35 -0.81
C MET A 381 14.77 -15.23 -1.58
N ALA A 382 14.77 -15.56 -2.88
CA ALA A 382 15.92 -15.37 -3.76
C ALA A 382 16.25 -13.89 -4.02
N SER A 383 15.26 -13.01 -3.89
CA SER A 383 15.40 -11.56 -4.10
C SER A 383 15.76 -10.78 -2.83
N ALA A 384 15.94 -11.46 -1.69
CA ALA A 384 16.24 -10.82 -0.42
C ALA A 384 17.66 -10.23 -0.40
N GLN A 385 17.80 -9.06 0.20
CA GLN A 385 19.08 -8.39 0.45
C GLN A 385 19.38 -8.33 1.94
N LYS A 386 20.61 -7.97 2.29
CA LYS A 386 21.03 -7.71 3.67
C LYS A 386 21.50 -6.27 3.81
N ASP A 387 21.06 -5.59 4.85
CA ASP A 387 21.60 -4.27 5.19
C ASP A 387 23.00 -4.39 5.82
N ASN A 388 23.57 -3.26 6.24
CA ASN A 388 24.89 -3.22 6.89
C ASN A 388 24.93 -3.94 8.25
N LYS A 389 23.78 -4.24 8.86
CA LYS A 389 23.65 -5.01 10.10
C LYS A 389 23.29 -6.48 9.84
N GLY A 390 23.29 -6.90 8.57
CA GLY A 390 22.93 -8.26 8.17
C GLY A 390 21.43 -8.55 8.24
N GLN A 391 20.58 -7.54 8.43
CA GLN A 391 19.12 -7.67 8.50
C GLN A 391 18.54 -7.80 7.09
N LEU A 392 17.59 -8.72 6.93
CA LEU A 392 16.97 -8.97 5.63
C LEU A 392 16.04 -7.82 5.22
N TYR A 393 16.09 -7.43 3.96
CA TYR A 393 15.14 -6.50 3.37
C TYR A 393 14.98 -6.75 1.88
N TRP A 394 14.03 -6.06 1.26
CA TRP A 394 13.81 -6.08 -0.18
C TRP A 394 13.84 -4.67 -0.73
N ASN A 395 14.41 -4.51 -1.92
CA ASN A 395 14.42 -3.22 -2.61
C ASN A 395 13.00 -2.71 -2.83
N GLY A 396 12.79 -1.45 -2.49
CA GLY A 396 11.53 -0.76 -2.75
C GLY A 396 11.24 -0.67 -4.23
N GLU A 397 10.18 -1.31 -4.68
CA GLU A 397 9.61 -1.09 -6.01
C GLU A 397 8.40 -0.15 -5.93
N VAL A 398 7.71 0.05 -7.06
CA VAL A 398 6.73 1.13 -7.17
C VAL A 398 5.43 0.71 -6.53
N PHE A 399 5.07 1.35 -5.42
CA PHE A 399 3.81 1.07 -4.75
C PHE A 399 2.70 2.09 -5.04
N TYR A 400 3.07 3.30 -5.49
CA TYR A 400 2.14 4.41 -5.72
C TYR A 400 2.68 5.35 -6.82
N ALA A 401 1.78 6.03 -7.53
CA ALA A 401 2.08 7.00 -8.58
C ALA A 401 1.11 8.17 -8.55
N ALA A 402 1.52 9.31 -9.11
CA ALA A 402 0.69 10.51 -9.25
C ALA A 402 0.84 11.14 -10.65
N ILE A 403 -0.10 12.04 -10.99
CA ILE A 403 -0.25 12.84 -12.22
C ILE A 403 -0.96 12.12 -13.39
N PHE A 404 -1.88 12.84 -14.04
CA PHE A 404 -2.88 12.32 -15.00
C PHE A 404 -2.42 12.29 -16.47
N ILE A 405 -1.77 13.36 -16.98
CA ILE A 405 -1.51 13.54 -18.43
C ILE A 405 -0.64 12.42 -19.02
N ALA A 406 0.24 11.87 -18.19
CA ALA A 406 0.77 10.53 -18.33
C ALA A 406 0.62 9.91 -16.96
N ARG A 407 0.01 8.72 -16.84
CA ARG A 407 0.16 7.92 -15.63
C ARG A 407 1.65 7.58 -15.47
N TYR A 408 2.15 7.39 -14.25
CA TYR A 408 3.54 6.97 -13.94
C TYR A 408 4.71 7.98 -13.97
N PRO A 409 4.56 9.29 -14.23
CA PRO A 409 5.71 10.17 -14.29
C PRO A 409 6.29 10.36 -12.90
N VAL A 410 5.43 10.49 -11.88
CA VAL A 410 5.84 10.63 -10.49
C VAL A 410 5.47 9.35 -9.77
N VAL A 411 6.43 8.66 -9.20
CA VAL A 411 6.18 7.41 -8.47
C VAL A 411 6.89 7.38 -7.13
N TRP A 412 6.32 6.62 -6.20
CA TRP A 412 6.86 6.37 -4.88
C TRP A 412 7.38 4.94 -4.76
N ARG A 413 8.52 4.80 -4.08
CA ARG A 413 9.15 3.53 -3.73
C ARG A 413 9.52 3.52 -2.26
N SER A 414 9.38 2.39 -1.60
CA SER A 414 9.82 2.24 -0.21
C SER A 414 10.22 0.79 0.06
N SER A 415 11.49 0.59 0.39
CA SER A 415 11.99 -0.73 0.82
C SER A 415 11.27 -1.22 2.08
N ALA A 416 10.85 -0.30 2.96
CA ALA A 416 10.06 -0.64 4.13
C ALA A 416 8.65 -1.14 3.75
N TYR A 417 7.97 -0.48 2.81
CA TYR A 417 6.67 -0.94 2.29
C TYR A 417 6.76 -2.34 1.66
N THR A 418 7.75 -2.55 0.79
CA THR A 418 7.96 -3.84 0.14
C THR A 418 8.31 -4.93 1.16
N THR A 419 9.23 -4.64 2.08
CA THR A 419 9.63 -5.57 3.14
C THR A 419 8.45 -5.93 4.05
N ALA A 420 7.62 -4.96 4.47
CA ALA A 420 6.44 -5.22 5.28
C ALA A 420 5.42 -6.11 4.54
N THR A 421 5.20 -5.86 3.25
CA THR A 421 4.31 -6.69 2.41
C THR A 421 4.81 -8.13 2.35
N ILE A 422 6.12 -8.34 2.24
CA ILE A 422 6.74 -9.67 2.20
C ILE A 422 6.74 -10.34 3.58
N VAL A 423 6.93 -9.59 4.67
CA VAL A 423 6.77 -10.11 6.04
C VAL A 423 5.38 -10.68 6.26
N LYS A 424 4.33 -10.00 5.79
CA LYS A 424 2.95 -10.51 5.84
C LYS A 424 2.81 -11.80 5.00
N ALA A 425 3.37 -11.84 3.79
CA ALA A 425 3.34 -13.04 2.96
C ALA A 425 4.05 -14.23 3.64
N MET A 426 5.26 -14.04 4.15
CA MET A 426 6.00 -15.08 4.87
C MET A 426 5.23 -15.57 6.11
N THR A 427 4.60 -14.65 6.85
CA THR A 427 3.80 -15.00 8.03
C THR A 427 2.60 -15.86 7.65
N LEU A 428 1.87 -15.50 6.60
CA LEU A 428 0.75 -16.28 6.07
C LEU A 428 1.22 -17.64 5.54
N ALA A 429 2.31 -17.68 4.77
CA ALA A 429 2.88 -18.90 4.22
C ALA A 429 3.30 -19.89 5.33
N ASN A 430 3.98 -19.37 6.36
CA ASN A 430 4.42 -20.17 7.51
C ASN A 430 3.23 -20.68 8.34
N LYS A 431 2.29 -19.79 8.73
CA LYS A 431 1.25 -20.12 9.70
C LYS A 431 -0.02 -20.72 9.13
N LYS A 432 -0.45 -20.30 7.95
CA LYS A 432 -1.70 -20.78 7.34
C LYS A 432 -1.48 -21.90 6.34
N TRP A 433 -0.34 -21.88 5.65
CA TRP A 433 -0.06 -22.82 4.56
C TRP A 433 1.02 -23.86 4.91
N ASN A 434 1.70 -23.71 6.06
CA ASN A 434 2.81 -24.56 6.48
C ASN A 434 3.90 -24.73 5.40
N LEU A 435 4.15 -23.67 4.63
CA LEU A 435 5.27 -23.61 3.69
C LEU A 435 6.57 -23.39 4.46
N ARG A 436 7.68 -23.92 3.93
CA ARG A 436 9.00 -23.90 4.58
C ARG A 436 10.01 -23.11 3.79
#